data_AF-A0A1G3ZIQ6-F1
#
_entry.id   AF-A0A1G3ZIQ6-F1
#
_cell.length_a   1.000
_cell.length_b   1.000
_cell.length_c   1.000
_cell.angle_alpha   90.00
_cell.angle_beta   90.00
_cell.angle_gamma   90.00
#
_symmetry.space_group_name_H-M   'P 1'
#
loop_
_entity.id
_entity.type
_entity.pdbx_description
1 polymer ?
#
loop_
_entity_poly.entity_id
_entity_poly.type
_entity_poly.pdbx_seq_one_letter_code
_entity_poly.pdbx_strand_id
1 'polypeptide(L)'
;MWRSLAISFLSFPFSLLAFGIGWAARDIRAGLLAGAVTFTVFFIAALVSLAFMKEYSYTDAALPPVFAALWSLALAPFSFGATLFSAPSFIGSGLLLGACMALAKRYATGFKWLLLPALVFVYEMLPVNIPGPVDDAFALGGAAGAVALQFFKRALPHIVREILSPRRGGGT
;
A
#
# COMPACT_ATOMS: atom_id res chain seq x y z
N MET A 1 -3.14 -8.68 -14.47
CA MET A 1 -1.70 -8.53 -14.14
C MET A 1 -1.07 -7.32 -14.83
N TRP A 2 -0.90 -7.27 -16.16
CA TRP A 2 -0.30 -6.07 -16.80
C TRP A 2 -1.13 -4.79 -16.60
N ARG A 3 -2.45 -4.90 -16.41
CA ARG A 3 -3.35 -3.75 -16.27
C ARG A 3 -3.14 -2.96 -14.97
N SER A 4 -3.11 -3.61 -13.80
CA SER A 4 -2.86 -2.90 -12.54
C SER A 4 -1.44 -2.35 -12.50
N LEU A 5 -0.45 -3.15 -12.92
CA LEU A 5 0.95 -2.73 -13.03
C LEU A 5 1.12 -1.56 -14.02
N ALA A 6 0.40 -1.57 -15.15
CA ALA A 6 0.39 -0.46 -16.10
C ALA A 6 -0.30 0.77 -15.51
N ILE A 7 -1.45 0.65 -14.86
CA ILE A 7 -2.13 1.78 -14.19
C ILE A 7 -1.21 2.39 -13.12
N SER A 8 -0.56 1.53 -12.36
CA SER A 8 0.42 1.86 -11.33
C SER A 8 1.70 2.51 -11.89
N PHE A 9 2.22 1.98 -12.99
CA PHE A 9 3.40 2.53 -13.66
C PHE A 9 3.09 3.83 -14.39
N LEU A 10 1.90 3.95 -14.97
CA LEU A 10 1.42 5.13 -15.68
C LEU A 10 0.99 6.25 -14.72
N SER A 11 0.60 5.92 -13.48
CA SER A 11 0.21 6.93 -12.50
C SER A 11 1.31 7.96 -12.28
N PHE A 12 2.56 7.53 -12.23
CA PHE A 12 3.71 8.40 -11.99
C PHE A 12 4.01 9.38 -13.14
N PRO A 13 4.19 8.96 -14.41
CA PRO A 13 4.40 9.87 -15.52
C PRO A 13 3.18 10.77 -15.78
N PHE A 14 1.94 10.28 -15.61
CA PHE A 14 0.76 11.14 -15.75
C PHE A 14 0.66 12.17 -14.63
N SER A 15 1.04 11.82 -13.40
CA SER A 15 1.06 12.78 -12.30
C SER A 15 2.16 13.82 -12.46
N LEU A 16 3.34 13.44 -12.96
CA LEU A 16 4.41 14.38 -13.31
C LEU A 16 4.02 15.31 -14.47
N LEU A 17 3.33 14.78 -15.49
CA LEU A 17 2.81 15.59 -16.58
C LEU A 17 1.73 16.56 -16.08
N ALA A 18 0.78 16.10 -15.27
CA ALA A 18 -0.23 16.95 -14.65
C ALA A 18 0.41 18.03 -13.77
N PHE A 19 1.47 17.69 -13.04
CA PHE A 19 2.27 18.64 -12.29
C PHE A 19 2.92 19.70 -13.20
N GLY A 20 3.61 19.28 -14.25
CA GLY A 20 4.25 20.20 -15.20
C GLY A 20 3.25 21.13 -15.87
N ILE A 21 2.09 20.60 -16.30
CA ILE A 21 1.01 21.37 -16.91
C ILE A 21 0.43 22.38 -15.92
N GLY A 22 0.08 21.94 -14.70
CA GLY A 22 -0.50 22.82 -13.69
C GLY A 22 0.48 23.90 -13.23
N TRP A 23 1.77 23.59 -13.15
CA TRP A 23 2.81 24.56 -12.82
C TRP A 23 2.97 25.60 -13.94
N ALA A 24 3.05 25.15 -15.20
CA ALA A 24 3.16 26.04 -16.35
C ALA A 24 1.90 26.93 -16.55
N ALA A 25 0.72 26.42 -16.21
CA ALA A 25 -0.54 27.13 -16.41
C ALA A 25 -0.83 28.22 -15.38
N ARG A 26 -0.32 28.11 -14.14
CA ARG A 26 -0.65 29.07 -13.07
C ARG A 26 0.51 29.31 -12.11
N ASP A 27 0.82 28.35 -11.26
CA ASP A 27 1.83 28.44 -10.22
C ASP A 27 2.21 27.05 -9.71
N ILE A 28 3.30 26.96 -8.94
CA ILE A 28 3.78 25.67 -8.43
C ILE A 28 2.73 24.95 -7.58
N ARG A 29 1.87 25.69 -6.86
CA ARG A 29 0.79 25.10 -6.06
C ARG A 29 -0.27 24.44 -6.93
N ALA A 30 -0.66 25.06 -8.05
CA ALA A 30 -1.57 24.45 -9.01
C ALA A 30 -0.99 23.20 -9.67
N GLY A 31 0.31 23.21 -10.02
CA GLY A 31 1.02 22.01 -10.49
C GLY A 31 0.99 20.89 -9.46
N LEU A 32 1.37 21.20 -8.23
CA LEU A 32 1.37 20.27 -7.12
C LEU A 32 -0.01 19.64 -6.87
N LEU A 33 -1.07 20.44 -6.86
CA LEU A 33 -2.44 19.96 -6.71
C LEU A 33 -2.87 19.08 -7.88
N ALA A 34 -2.57 19.47 -9.13
CA ALA A 34 -2.89 18.69 -10.32
C ALA A 34 -2.18 17.33 -10.33
N GLY A 35 -0.89 17.30 -9.95
CA GLY A 35 -0.14 16.06 -9.81
C GLY A 35 -0.70 15.16 -8.71
N ALA A 36 -1.01 15.71 -7.54
CA ALA A 36 -1.58 14.96 -6.42
C ALA A 36 -2.95 14.35 -6.78
N VAL A 37 -3.86 15.14 -7.36
CA VAL A 37 -5.19 14.67 -7.79
C VAL A 37 -5.06 13.55 -8.81
N THR A 38 -4.20 13.71 -9.81
CA THR A 38 -3.96 12.70 -10.84
C THR A 38 -3.44 11.41 -10.22
N PHE A 39 -2.45 11.50 -9.33
CA PHE A 39 -1.89 10.34 -8.64
C PHE A 39 -2.97 9.60 -7.83
N THR A 40 -3.77 10.33 -7.05
CA THR A 40 -4.85 9.77 -6.24
C THR A 40 -5.88 9.04 -7.11
N VAL A 41 -6.27 9.61 -8.26
CA VAL A 41 -7.21 8.96 -9.19
C VAL A 41 -6.65 7.63 -9.72
N PHE A 42 -5.40 7.63 -10.19
CA PHE A 42 -4.77 6.40 -10.67
C PHE A 42 -4.56 5.38 -9.56
N PHE A 43 -4.25 5.83 -8.34
CA PHE A 43 -4.09 4.99 -7.17
C PHE A 43 -5.41 4.31 -6.78
N ILE A 44 -6.53 5.06 -6.74
CA ILE A 44 -7.87 4.49 -6.52
C ILE A 44 -8.21 3.49 -7.64
N ALA A 45 -7.93 3.83 -8.90
CA ALA A 45 -8.14 2.91 -10.02
C ALA A 45 -7.33 1.61 -9.88
N ALA A 46 -6.09 1.69 -9.39
CA ALA A 46 -5.25 0.54 -9.12
C ALA A 46 -5.83 -0.34 -7.99
N LEU A 47 -6.31 0.26 -6.90
CA LEU A 47 -6.94 -0.45 -5.79
C LEU A 47 -8.25 -1.12 -6.18
N VAL A 48 -9.09 -0.43 -6.96
CA VAL A 48 -10.32 -1.00 -7.51
C VAL A 48 -9.97 -2.18 -8.44
N SER A 49 -8.96 -2.01 -9.30
CA SER A 49 -8.47 -3.12 -10.14
C SER A 49 -7.96 -4.28 -9.30
N LEU A 50 -7.35 -4.03 -8.13
CA LEU A 50 -6.87 -5.07 -7.21
C LEU A 50 -8.05 -5.84 -6.58
N ALA A 51 -9.10 -5.14 -6.19
CA ALA A 51 -10.30 -5.74 -5.59
C ALA A 51 -11.05 -6.69 -6.55
N PHE A 52 -10.98 -6.43 -7.86
CA PHE A 52 -11.58 -7.29 -8.89
C PHE A 52 -10.65 -8.40 -9.40
N MET A 53 -9.41 -8.50 -8.89
CA MET A 53 -8.49 -9.56 -9.32
C MET A 53 -8.73 -10.86 -8.56
N LYS A 54 -8.95 -11.95 -9.31
CA LYS A 54 -9.08 -13.31 -8.77
C LYS A 54 -7.76 -13.87 -8.24
N GLU A 55 -6.64 -13.46 -8.80
CA GLU A 55 -5.30 -13.90 -8.41
C GLU A 55 -4.35 -12.71 -8.39
N TYR A 56 -3.59 -12.57 -7.30
CA TYR A 56 -2.56 -11.54 -7.11
C TYR A 56 -1.19 -12.18 -6.92
N SER A 57 -0.18 -11.57 -7.51
CA SER A 57 1.21 -12.05 -7.54
C SER A 57 2.06 -11.50 -6.38
N TYR A 58 3.31 -11.97 -6.24
CA TYR A 58 4.18 -11.45 -5.18
C TYR A 58 4.70 -10.04 -5.52
N THR A 59 4.79 -9.71 -6.81
CA THR A 59 5.10 -8.34 -7.24
C THR A 59 3.97 -7.38 -6.88
N ASP A 60 2.71 -7.83 -6.92
CA ASP A 60 1.56 -7.01 -6.50
C ASP A 60 1.60 -6.71 -4.99
N ALA A 61 2.12 -7.64 -4.18
CA ALA A 61 2.34 -7.42 -2.75
C ALA A 61 3.47 -6.41 -2.47
N ALA A 62 4.38 -6.19 -3.42
CA ALA A 62 5.44 -5.20 -3.30
C ALA A 62 5.03 -3.79 -3.76
N LEU A 63 3.88 -3.65 -4.46
CA LEU A 63 3.41 -2.36 -4.95
C LEU A 63 3.03 -1.38 -3.82
N PRO A 64 2.28 -1.76 -2.77
CA PRO A 64 1.90 -0.81 -1.72
C PRO A 64 3.09 -0.12 -1.02
N PRO A 65 4.16 -0.84 -0.62
CA PRO A 65 5.37 -0.21 -0.09
C PRO A 65 6.04 0.75 -1.06
N VAL A 66 6.13 0.38 -2.35
CA VAL A 66 6.72 1.23 -3.39
C VAL A 66 5.91 2.50 -3.58
N PHE A 67 4.58 2.38 -3.62
CA PHE A 67 3.69 3.53 -3.70
C PHE A 67 3.81 4.45 -2.49
N ALA A 68 3.84 3.88 -1.29
CA ALA A 68 4.03 4.65 -0.08
C ALA A 68 5.35 5.44 -0.09
N ALA A 69 6.44 4.82 -0.52
CA ALA A 69 7.73 5.47 -0.60
C ALA A 69 7.73 6.62 -1.64
N LEU A 70 7.21 6.36 -2.84
CA LEU A 70 7.11 7.37 -3.89
C LEU A 70 6.18 8.53 -3.49
N TRP A 71 5.07 8.22 -2.83
CA TRP A 71 4.12 9.22 -2.35
C TRP A 71 4.69 10.05 -1.20
N SER A 72 5.39 9.42 -0.25
CA SER A 72 6.10 10.12 0.81
C SER A 72 7.15 11.08 0.25
N LEU A 73 7.89 10.67 -0.79
CA LEU A 73 8.83 11.56 -1.49
C LEU A 73 8.13 12.71 -2.20
N ALA A 74 6.98 12.44 -2.85
CA ALA A 74 6.19 13.47 -3.52
C ALA A 74 5.62 14.50 -2.53
N LEU A 75 5.23 14.07 -1.33
CA LEU A 75 4.69 14.93 -0.29
C LEU A 75 5.75 15.61 0.60
N ALA A 76 7.00 15.14 0.58
CA ALA A 76 8.09 15.70 1.38
C ALA A 76 8.26 17.23 1.24
N PRO A 77 8.18 17.85 0.03
CA PRO A 77 8.28 19.29 -0.14
C PRO A 77 7.10 20.09 0.47
N PHE A 78 6.02 19.44 0.85
CA PHE A 78 4.85 20.08 1.47
C PHE A 78 4.83 19.94 2.99
N SER A 79 5.67 19.06 3.54
CA SER A 79 5.75 18.76 4.97
C SER A 79 6.62 19.79 5.73
N PHE A 80 6.57 21.08 5.35
CA PHE A 80 7.30 22.14 6.02
C PHE A 80 6.70 22.42 7.41
N GLY A 81 7.31 21.85 8.45
CA GLY A 81 7.28 22.39 9.82
C GLY A 81 6.50 21.63 10.90
N ALA A 82 5.74 20.57 10.61
CA ALA A 82 4.95 19.89 11.67
C ALA A 82 4.72 18.37 11.54
N THR A 83 5.06 17.70 10.44
CA THR A 83 4.47 16.38 10.09
C THR A 83 5.48 15.29 9.70
N LEU A 84 6.67 15.26 10.32
CA LEU A 84 7.64 14.15 10.19
C LEU A 84 7.04 12.77 10.56
N PHE A 85 5.91 12.74 11.25
CA PHE A 85 5.15 11.53 11.59
C PHE A 85 4.41 10.87 10.41
N SER A 86 4.15 11.61 9.32
CA SER A 86 3.37 11.10 8.18
C SER A 86 4.17 10.16 7.25
N ALA A 87 5.47 10.39 7.07
CA ALA A 87 6.29 9.50 6.23
C ALA A 87 6.41 8.07 6.81
N PRO A 88 6.69 7.88 8.11
CA PRO A 88 6.64 6.57 8.75
C PRO A 88 5.26 5.91 8.63
N SER A 89 4.16 6.67 8.70
CA SER A 89 2.81 6.10 8.65
C SER A 89 2.43 5.63 7.25
N PHE A 90 2.78 6.42 6.22
CA PHE A 90 2.68 6.04 4.82
C PHE A 90 3.44 4.76 4.51
N ILE A 91 4.74 4.73 4.85
CA ILE A 91 5.59 3.58 4.57
C ILE A 91 5.14 2.37 5.38
N GLY A 92 4.81 2.55 6.65
CA GLY A 92 4.34 1.50 7.54
C GLY A 92 3.04 0.85 7.04
N SER A 93 2.05 1.64 6.65
CA SER A 93 0.79 1.11 6.10
C SER A 93 0.99 0.36 4.78
N GLY A 94 1.88 0.85 3.91
CA GLY A 94 2.29 0.15 2.69
C GLY A 94 2.96 -1.20 2.97
N LEU A 95 3.88 -1.24 3.93
CA LEU A 95 4.55 -2.47 4.37
C LEU A 95 3.56 -3.48 4.96
N LEU A 96 2.63 -3.02 5.80
CA LEU A 96 1.62 -3.89 6.42
C LEU A 96 0.66 -4.47 5.39
N LEU A 97 0.17 -3.66 4.43
CA LEU A 97 -0.66 -4.17 3.34
C LEU A 97 0.12 -5.16 2.47
N GLY A 98 1.36 -4.84 2.10
CA GLY A 98 2.21 -5.74 1.32
C GLY A 98 2.47 -7.08 2.03
N ALA A 99 2.79 -7.04 3.31
CA ALA A 99 2.94 -8.24 4.14
C ALA A 99 1.64 -9.06 4.20
N CYS A 100 0.50 -8.39 4.38
CA CYS A 100 -0.81 -9.05 4.41
C CYS A 100 -1.14 -9.74 3.07
N MET A 101 -0.83 -9.09 1.95
CA MET A 101 -0.97 -9.65 0.60
C MET A 101 -0.05 -10.85 0.38
N ALA A 102 1.21 -10.77 0.81
CA ALA A 102 2.15 -11.88 0.71
C ALA A 102 1.69 -13.10 1.53
N LEU A 103 1.22 -12.88 2.75
CA LEU A 103 0.66 -13.94 3.61
C LEU A 103 -0.63 -14.52 3.02
N ALA A 104 -1.52 -13.67 2.50
CA ALA A 104 -2.76 -14.11 1.86
C ALA A 104 -2.49 -14.96 0.62
N LYS A 105 -1.46 -14.60 -0.16
CA LYS A 105 -1.05 -15.38 -1.33
C LYS A 105 -0.44 -16.73 -0.95
N ARG A 106 0.49 -16.76 0.02
CA ARG A 106 1.19 -18.00 0.39
C ARG A 106 0.30 -19.00 1.13
N TYR A 107 -0.57 -18.52 2.02
CA TYR A 107 -1.35 -19.37 2.93
C TYR A 107 -2.86 -19.33 2.69
N ALA A 108 -3.31 -18.77 1.55
CA ALA A 108 -4.72 -18.70 1.16
C ALA A 108 -5.65 -18.18 2.28
N THR A 109 -5.20 -17.19 3.04
CA THR A 109 -5.86 -16.76 4.29
C THR A 109 -7.22 -16.06 4.06
N GLY A 110 -7.49 -15.63 2.82
CA GLY A 110 -8.76 -15.06 2.37
C GLY A 110 -8.80 -13.53 2.34
N PHE A 111 -9.63 -12.96 1.45
CA PHE A 111 -9.70 -11.52 1.18
C PHE A 111 -10.08 -10.66 2.40
N LYS A 112 -10.86 -11.20 3.35
CA LYS A 112 -11.32 -10.47 4.54
C LYS A 112 -10.17 -9.91 5.39
N TRP A 113 -9.00 -10.55 5.37
CA TRP A 113 -7.82 -10.08 6.10
C TRP A 113 -7.12 -8.89 5.45
N LEU A 114 -7.36 -8.67 4.16
CA LEU A 114 -6.80 -7.55 3.41
C LEU A 114 -7.59 -6.26 3.63
N LEU A 115 -8.86 -6.34 4.04
CA LEU A 115 -9.74 -5.17 4.17
C LEU A 115 -9.19 -4.12 5.13
N LEU A 116 -8.83 -4.51 6.36
CA LEU A 116 -8.34 -3.53 7.33
C LEU A 116 -7.01 -2.91 6.92
N PRO A 117 -5.95 -3.69 6.56
CA PRO A 117 -4.71 -3.10 6.06
C PRO A 117 -4.90 -2.25 4.80
N ALA A 118 -5.82 -2.62 3.91
CA ALA A 118 -6.12 -1.83 2.71
C ALA A 118 -6.82 -0.52 3.05
N LEU A 119 -7.78 -0.52 3.99
CA LEU A 119 -8.45 0.69 4.45
C LEU A 119 -7.47 1.65 5.12
N VAL A 120 -6.58 1.13 5.98
CA VAL A 120 -5.54 1.94 6.63
C VAL A 120 -4.57 2.49 5.58
N PHE A 121 -4.15 1.69 4.61
CA PHE A 121 -3.30 2.17 3.52
C PHE A 121 -3.97 3.27 2.68
N VAL A 122 -5.25 3.14 2.36
CA VAL A 122 -6.01 4.19 1.67
C VAL A 122 -6.10 5.46 2.50
N TYR A 123 -6.44 5.29 3.78
CA TYR A 123 -6.57 6.38 4.74
C TYR A 123 -5.27 7.19 4.84
N GLU A 124 -4.15 6.51 5.02
CA GLU A 124 -2.82 7.12 5.08
C GLU A 124 -2.42 7.75 3.73
N MET A 125 -2.79 7.17 2.59
CA MET A 125 -2.45 7.77 1.29
C MET A 125 -3.24 9.03 0.93
N LEU A 126 -4.25 9.43 1.72
CA LEU A 126 -5.03 10.65 1.44
C LEU A 126 -4.17 11.91 1.72
N PRO A 127 -4.11 12.87 0.79
CA PRO A 127 -3.38 14.14 0.98
C PRO A 127 -4.08 15.10 1.95
N VAL A 128 -5.01 14.60 2.78
CA VAL A 128 -5.76 15.40 3.75
C VAL A 128 -5.04 15.28 5.07
N ASN A 129 -4.43 16.37 5.51
CA ASN A 129 -3.67 16.48 6.77
C ASN A 129 -4.60 16.52 8.00
N ILE A 130 -5.55 15.60 8.06
CA ILE A 130 -6.48 15.38 9.17
C ILE A 130 -6.36 13.89 9.50
N PRO A 131 -5.20 13.51 10.03
CA PRO A 131 -5.21 13.07 11.43
C PRO A 131 -4.04 13.62 12.26
N GLY A 132 -4.19 13.55 13.58
CA GLY A 132 -3.08 13.76 14.51
C GLY A 132 -2.25 12.48 14.70
N PRO A 133 -1.06 12.55 15.33
CA PRO A 133 -0.19 11.39 15.57
C PRO A 133 -0.86 10.21 16.30
N VAL A 134 -1.93 10.49 17.05
CA VAL A 134 -2.71 9.48 17.78
C VAL A 134 -3.55 8.62 16.83
N ASP A 135 -4.15 9.22 15.81
CA ASP A 135 -4.98 8.51 14.85
C ASP A 135 -4.12 7.63 13.94
N ASP A 136 -2.97 8.14 13.47
CA ASP A 136 -1.98 7.37 12.69
C ASP A 136 -1.51 6.15 13.50
N ALA A 137 -1.14 6.35 14.76
CA ALA A 137 -0.71 5.27 15.65
C ALA A 137 -1.82 4.22 15.86
N PHE A 138 -3.07 4.66 15.99
CA PHE A 138 -4.22 3.76 16.13
C PHE A 138 -4.50 2.98 14.85
N ALA A 139 -4.46 3.63 13.69
CA ALA A 139 -4.67 3.03 12.38
C ALA A 139 -3.57 1.99 12.06
N LEU A 140 -2.30 2.37 12.24
CA LEU A 140 -1.15 1.46 12.11
C LEU A 140 -1.20 0.32 13.12
N GLY A 141 -1.52 0.60 14.38
CA GLY A 141 -1.68 -0.41 15.41
C GLY A 141 -2.75 -1.43 15.05
N GLY A 142 -3.90 -0.97 14.55
CA GLY A 142 -4.98 -1.82 14.06
C GLY A 142 -4.56 -2.69 12.88
N ALA A 143 -3.89 -2.10 11.87
CA ALA A 143 -3.38 -2.82 10.72
C ALA A 143 -2.31 -3.86 11.12
N ALA A 144 -1.37 -3.49 11.98
CA ALA A 144 -0.35 -4.39 12.51
C ALA A 144 -0.97 -5.54 13.30
N GLY A 145 -1.99 -5.25 14.12
CA GLY A 145 -2.77 -6.26 14.83
C GLY A 145 -3.48 -7.24 13.88
N ALA A 146 -4.08 -6.75 12.79
CA ALA A 146 -4.70 -7.62 11.79
C ALA A 146 -3.68 -8.50 11.06
N VAL A 147 -2.51 -7.96 10.69
CA VAL A 147 -1.43 -8.75 10.08
C VAL A 147 -0.89 -9.79 11.06
N ALA A 148 -0.68 -9.43 12.33
CA ALA A 148 -0.25 -10.35 13.37
C ALA A 148 -1.28 -11.46 13.58
N LEU A 149 -2.56 -11.13 13.69
CA LEU A 149 -3.64 -12.11 13.82
C LEU A 149 -3.72 -13.04 12.61
N GLN A 150 -3.58 -12.50 11.39
CA GLN A 150 -3.51 -13.30 10.17
C GLN A 150 -2.31 -14.26 10.22
N PHE A 151 -1.15 -13.78 10.63
CA PHE A 151 0.05 -14.60 10.78
C PHE A 151 -0.15 -15.72 11.81
N PHE A 152 -0.52 -15.39 13.05
CA PHE A 152 -0.64 -16.37 14.13
C PHE A 152 -1.79 -17.37 13.91
N LYS A 153 -2.95 -16.93 13.40
CA LYS A 153 -4.11 -17.82 13.23
C LYS A 153 -4.09 -18.62 11.93
N ARG A 154 -3.42 -18.13 10.88
CA ARG A 154 -3.48 -18.75 9.55
C ARG A 154 -2.12 -19.16 9.01
N ALA A 155 -1.09 -18.31 9.08
CA ALA A 155 0.21 -18.65 8.54
C ALA A 155 0.98 -19.65 9.43
N LEU A 156 1.05 -19.37 10.73
CA LEU A 156 1.84 -20.15 11.69
C LEU A 156 1.44 -21.64 11.75
N PRO A 157 0.14 -22.03 11.77
CA PRO A 157 -0.23 -23.44 11.76
C PRO A 157 0.22 -24.18 10.50
N HIS A 158 0.24 -23.50 9.34
CA HIS A 158 0.73 -24.08 8.10
C HIS A 158 2.25 -24.23 8.11
N ILE A 159 2.98 -23.22 8.57
CA ILE A 159 4.45 -23.26 8.73
C ILE A 159 4.84 -24.40 9.68
N VAL A 160 4.18 -24.51 10.83
CA VAL A 160 4.45 -25.58 11.80
C VAL A 160 4.18 -26.95 11.20
N ARG A 161 3.09 -27.12 10.42
CA ARG A 161 2.81 -28.37 9.70
C ARG A 161 3.88 -28.69 8.64
N GLU A 162 4.35 -27.69 7.89
CA GLU A 162 5.44 -27.86 6.91
C GLU A 162 6.74 -28.31 7.58
N ILE A 163 7.09 -27.73 8.73
CA ILE A 163 8.31 -28.07 9.48
C ILE A 163 8.19 -29.44 10.16
N LEU A 164 7.04 -29.75 10.76
CA LEU A 164 6.79 -31.02 11.47
C LEU A 164 6.49 -32.19 10.54
N SER A 165 6.19 -31.92 9.26
CA SER A 165 6.07 -32.93 8.21
C SER A 165 7.28 -32.85 7.28
N PRO A 166 8.53 -33.02 7.76
CA PRO A 166 9.66 -33.10 6.87
C PRO A 166 9.38 -34.32 5.97
N ARG A 167 9.31 -34.06 4.66
CA ARG A 167 8.99 -35.04 3.62
C ARG A 167 9.48 -36.44 3.98
N ARG A 168 8.58 -37.35 4.35
CA ARG A 168 8.73 -38.77 4.00
C ARG A 168 8.55 -38.83 2.48
N GLY A 169 9.63 -38.73 1.72
CA GLY A 169 9.56 -38.88 0.26
C GLY A 169 10.58 -38.12 -0.58
N GLY A 170 11.80 -37.94 -0.08
CA GLY A 170 12.98 -37.77 -0.94
C GLY A 170 13.71 -39.10 -1.09
N GLY A 171 12.98 -40.15 -1.48
CA GLY A 171 13.54 -41.41 -1.92
C GLY A 171 13.29 -41.51 -3.43
N THR A 172 14.41 -41.55 -4.16
CA THR A 172 14.59 -41.83 -5.61
C THR A 172 13.97 -40.86 -6.59
#